data_AF-A0A9W7GQK6-F1
#
_entry.id   AF-A0A9W7GQK6-F1
#
_cell.length_a   1.000
_cell.length_b   1.000
_cell.length_c   1.000
_cell.angle_alpha   90.00
_cell.angle_beta   90.00
_cell.angle_gamma   90.00
#
_symmetry.space_group_name_H-M   'P 1'
#
loop_
_entity.id
_entity.type
_entity.pdbx_description
1 polymer ?
#
loop_
_entity_poly.entity_id
_entity_poly.type
_entity_poly.pdbx_seq_one_letter_code
_entity_poly.pdbx_strand_id
1 'polypeptide(L)'
;MLQTMLSRRSHSCTLRLFRFSSSSGKKETPRELNKMIVARERDSERLLDLTVAHVMSFDAVNFGTLFNRLQRLRRREISRDVRFLECVAQLERMCMEEPSKSAKKFSAFSCAMIAHGLGYFNVYSEPFFRMIDDVRVSKRLVDEGQPQSLSSTSVALAKIKVGNQLAFRVERFEGRSATIKKGTHKIPNYLNAVDLRGVDKLFRDRKVQSVSNTLHSFAVLNAPFPNLARRAENDEKFLNCVMNLGSAQEISMILWAMTTMGYEAPNFIDQLSRNPNSFYFDKKGIIPSNLSALAVSLAMQGRWEESAPILDALSKNVVRRNGVLDDLIENVKFRGNKSRKSATYNFQSTLHDVIGIAWGLTIASPGIAEEEGAQRLEAVMELRQFALENYPQNSWNVKDATQLRQLESFLLMEGIDIGERLTNFKTFTNEVYADQRESGFERFVSEALNEIGFQHEREVYPFPSTLGWKTGDKKSFAIDIANREKRIAIEVDGPFHFLSNVNEKHRNTGRPSGTTMAKKRLLESLGWRTFNYSYLEHRDIIKHVAEGVADTTNEIAVQEYWKNRLQRAGVLLGLPLRNSGGMGGS
;
A
#
# COMPACT_ATOMS: atom_id res chain seq x y z
N MET A 1 35.03 0.87 11.15
CA MET A 1 34.89 0.50 9.73
C MET A 1 33.49 0.83 9.15
N LEU A 2 32.38 0.65 9.89
CA LEU A 2 31.04 1.17 9.47
C LEU A 2 30.90 2.71 9.57
N GLN A 3 31.62 3.36 10.49
CA GLN A 3 31.60 4.82 10.66
C GLN A 3 32.29 5.58 9.49
N THR A 4 33.15 4.90 8.73
CA THR A 4 33.88 5.44 7.58
C THR A 4 33.06 5.38 6.27
N MET A 5 32.00 4.56 6.22
CA MET A 5 31.09 4.52 5.07
C MET A 5 29.95 5.55 5.16
N LEU A 6 29.59 6.00 6.37
CA LEU A 6 28.47 6.93 6.57
C LEU A 6 28.88 8.41 6.54
N SER A 7 30.17 8.76 6.63
CA SER A 7 30.63 10.14 6.41
C SER A 7 30.71 10.55 4.92
N ARG A 8 30.57 9.61 3.98
CA ARG A 8 30.64 9.89 2.53
C ARG A 8 29.36 10.48 1.90
N ARG A 9 28.26 10.64 2.65
CA ARG A 9 27.01 11.24 2.13
C ARG A 9 26.80 12.72 2.49
N SER A 10 27.74 13.33 3.21
CA SER A 10 27.85 14.79 3.34
C SER A 10 28.84 15.32 2.32
N HIS A 11 28.55 15.13 1.03
CA HIS A 11 29.17 16.00 0.04
C HIS A 11 28.46 17.35 0.16
N SER A 12 29.03 18.24 0.98
CA SER A 12 29.14 19.64 0.54
C SER A 12 29.91 19.56 -0.77
N CYS A 13 29.18 19.31 -1.86
CA CYS A 13 29.73 19.33 -3.19
C CYS A 13 30.04 20.80 -3.40
N THR A 14 31.27 21.21 -3.08
CA THR A 14 31.85 22.42 -3.65
C THR A 14 31.98 22.12 -5.14
N LEU A 15 30.86 22.18 -5.85
CA LEU A 15 30.80 22.19 -7.30
C LEU A 15 31.74 23.33 -7.68
N ARG A 16 32.95 22.98 -8.14
CA ARG A 16 33.80 23.94 -8.84
C ARG A 16 32.91 24.49 -9.92
N LEU A 17 32.49 25.74 -9.76
CA LEU A 17 31.76 26.52 -10.74
C LEU A 17 32.57 26.39 -12.04
N PHE A 18 32.13 25.51 -12.94
CA PHE A 18 32.60 25.53 -14.30
C PHE A 18 32.18 26.92 -14.80
N ARG A 19 33.14 27.84 -14.85
CA ARG A 19 32.96 29.15 -15.46
C ARG A 19 32.81 28.90 -16.95
N PHE A 20 31.59 28.63 -17.39
CA PHE A 20 31.27 28.61 -18.80
C PHE A 20 31.48 30.04 -19.30
N SER A 21 32.47 30.19 -20.19
CA SER A 21 32.71 31.44 -20.90
C SER A 21 31.44 31.78 -21.67
N SER A 22 30.77 32.87 -21.28
CA SER A 22 29.62 33.40 -22.01
C SER A 22 30.10 33.77 -23.41
N SER A 23 29.84 32.92 -24.40
CA SER A 23 29.99 33.31 -25.80
C SER A 23 29.00 34.46 -26.04
N SER A 24 29.46 35.53 -26.66
CA SER A 24 28.70 36.75 -26.95
C SER A 24 27.62 36.57 -28.02
N GLY A 25 27.06 35.37 -28.14
CA GLY A 25 26.00 35.02 -29.08
C GLY A 25 24.66 35.65 -28.70
N LYS A 26 23.79 35.80 -29.71
CA LYS A 26 22.40 36.23 -29.54
C LYS A 26 21.70 35.30 -28.55
N LYS A 27 21.21 35.82 -27.42
CA LYS A 27 20.45 35.04 -26.42
C LYS A 27 19.20 34.44 -27.07
N GLU A 28 19.08 33.13 -26.99
CA GLU A 28 17.89 32.41 -27.45
C GLU A 28 16.69 32.73 -26.55
N THR A 29 15.53 32.89 -27.17
CA THR A 29 14.27 33.08 -26.45
C THR A 29 13.78 31.75 -25.84
N PRO A 30 12.95 31.77 -24.77
CA PRO A 30 12.39 30.55 -24.21
C PRO A 30 11.62 29.69 -25.22
N ARG A 31 10.98 30.32 -26.22
CA ARG A 31 10.30 29.62 -27.31
C ARG A 31 11.26 28.90 -28.24
N GLU A 32 12.38 29.52 -28.59
CA GLU A 32 13.43 28.90 -29.41
C GLU A 32 14.09 27.73 -28.68
N LEU A 33 14.40 27.91 -27.39
CA LEU A 33 14.92 26.84 -26.53
C LEU A 33 13.95 25.67 -26.43
N ASN A 34 12.65 25.93 -26.33
CA ASN A 34 11.65 24.86 -26.31
C ASN A 34 11.61 24.07 -27.64
N LYS A 35 11.69 24.77 -28.79
CA LYS A 35 11.79 24.11 -30.11
C LYS A 35 13.05 23.25 -30.18
N MET A 36 14.17 23.75 -29.67
CA MET A 36 15.45 23.05 -29.60
C MET A 36 15.40 21.78 -28.73
N ILE A 37 14.67 21.81 -27.60
CA ILE A 37 14.43 20.63 -26.75
C ILE A 37 13.57 19.61 -27.50
N VAL A 38 12.47 20.06 -28.11
CA VAL A 38 11.54 19.18 -28.84
C VAL A 38 12.21 18.52 -30.05
N ALA A 39 13.04 19.24 -30.79
CA ALA A 39 13.77 18.72 -31.95
C ALA A 39 14.77 17.61 -31.60
N ARG A 40 15.20 17.51 -30.33
CA ARG A 40 16.20 16.55 -29.84
C ARG A 40 15.59 15.42 -29.01
N GLU A 41 14.30 15.14 -29.17
CA GLU A 41 13.52 14.27 -28.26
C GLU A 41 14.05 12.83 -28.07
N ARG A 42 14.96 12.34 -28.91
CA ARG A 42 15.48 10.95 -28.90
C ARG A 42 16.92 10.82 -28.39
N ASP A 43 17.60 11.91 -28.07
CA ASP A 43 19.03 11.91 -27.75
C ASP A 43 19.28 12.56 -26.37
N SER A 44 19.55 11.73 -25.36
CA SER A 44 19.79 12.22 -24.00
C SER A 44 21.03 13.09 -23.91
N GLU A 45 22.10 12.76 -24.64
CA GLU A 45 23.35 13.50 -24.59
C GLU A 45 23.16 14.91 -25.12
N ARG A 46 22.54 15.03 -26.30
CA ARG A 46 22.28 16.35 -26.89
C ARG A 46 21.31 17.20 -26.08
N LEU A 47 20.36 16.58 -25.36
CA LEU A 47 19.47 17.29 -24.44
C LEU A 47 20.22 17.81 -23.21
N LEU A 48 21.16 17.02 -22.69
CA LEU A 48 22.00 17.41 -21.55
C LEU A 48 23.04 18.47 -21.95
N ASP A 49 23.62 18.39 -23.13
CA ASP A 49 24.53 19.43 -23.65
C ASP A 49 23.80 20.77 -23.86
N LEU A 50 22.57 20.72 -24.39
CA LEU A 50 21.72 21.90 -24.50
C LEU A 50 21.44 22.54 -23.12
N THR A 51 21.31 21.71 -22.09
CA THR A 51 21.14 22.18 -20.72
C THR A 51 22.36 22.97 -20.28
N VAL A 52 23.57 22.41 -20.42
CA VAL A 52 24.82 23.12 -20.05
C VAL A 52 24.92 24.47 -20.75
N ALA A 53 24.59 24.52 -22.04
CA ALA A 53 24.72 25.73 -22.84
C ALA A 53 23.69 26.82 -22.48
N HIS A 54 22.46 26.47 -22.09
CA HIS A 54 21.37 27.45 -21.99
C HIS A 54 20.52 27.39 -20.70
N VAL A 55 20.87 26.57 -19.70
CA VAL A 55 20.05 26.37 -18.49
C VAL A 55 19.75 27.67 -17.73
N MET A 56 20.66 28.64 -17.77
CA MET A 56 20.45 29.96 -17.14
C MET A 56 19.31 30.77 -17.80
N SER A 57 18.94 30.45 -19.04
CA SER A 57 17.87 31.10 -19.81
C SER A 57 16.55 30.32 -19.78
N PHE A 58 16.49 29.17 -19.08
CA PHE A 58 15.30 28.34 -19.06
C PHE A 58 14.19 28.95 -18.21
N ASP A 59 12.96 28.89 -18.73
CA ASP A 59 11.76 29.10 -17.94
C ASP A 59 11.13 27.77 -17.47
N ALA A 60 10.03 27.85 -16.71
CA ALA A 60 9.33 26.67 -16.21
C ALA A 60 8.83 25.72 -17.33
N VAL A 61 8.51 26.26 -18.51
CA VAL A 61 8.06 25.46 -19.67
C VAL A 61 9.24 24.70 -20.27
N ASN A 62 10.41 25.35 -20.37
CA ASN A 62 11.64 24.69 -20.81
C ASN A 62 12.04 23.56 -19.86
N PHE A 63 12.05 23.79 -18.55
CA PHE A 63 12.33 22.75 -17.55
C PHE A 63 11.33 21.59 -17.66
N GLY A 64 10.03 21.88 -17.69
CA GLY A 64 9.00 20.84 -17.82
C GLY A 64 9.17 20.01 -19.09
N THR A 65 9.38 20.67 -20.24
CA THR A 65 9.59 19.98 -21.51
C THR A 65 10.85 19.13 -21.49
N LEU A 66 11.98 19.67 -21.02
CA LEU A 66 13.24 18.92 -20.92
C LEU A 66 13.06 17.66 -20.07
N PHE A 67 12.54 17.79 -18.85
CA PHE A 67 12.38 16.67 -17.93
C PHE A 67 11.44 15.60 -18.47
N ASN A 68 10.32 15.98 -19.08
CA ASN A 68 9.43 15.03 -19.76
C ASN A 68 10.11 14.31 -20.94
N ARG A 69 10.97 14.99 -21.71
CA ARG A 69 11.74 14.34 -22.79
C ARG A 69 12.76 13.35 -22.26
N LEU A 70 13.60 13.76 -21.30
CA LEU A 70 14.57 12.88 -20.67
C LEU A 70 13.89 11.64 -20.06
N GLN A 71 12.74 11.82 -19.42
CA GLN A 71 11.96 10.74 -18.84
C GLN A 71 11.49 9.69 -19.87
N ARG A 72 11.08 10.13 -21.07
CA ARG A 72 10.62 9.24 -22.15
C ARG A 72 11.73 8.36 -22.70
N LEU A 73 12.99 8.77 -22.57
CA LEU A 73 14.16 7.97 -22.96
C LEU A 73 14.42 6.79 -22.01
N ARG A 74 13.79 6.79 -20.83
CA ARG A 74 13.84 5.72 -19.82
C ARG A 74 15.24 5.31 -19.33
N ARG A 75 16.19 6.26 -19.37
CA ARG A 75 17.58 6.10 -18.93
C ARG A 75 17.76 6.57 -17.49
N ARG A 76 17.80 5.63 -16.52
CA ARG A 76 17.91 5.96 -15.09
C ARG A 76 19.25 6.59 -14.72
N GLU A 77 20.30 6.31 -15.50
CA GLU A 77 21.64 6.86 -15.37
C GLU A 77 21.69 8.39 -15.49
N ILE A 78 20.70 9.01 -16.16
CA ILE A 78 20.58 10.48 -16.27
C ILE A 78 20.54 11.16 -14.89
N SER A 79 19.95 10.50 -13.89
CA SER A 79 19.90 11.03 -12.51
C SER A 79 21.27 11.26 -11.86
N ARG A 80 22.34 10.66 -12.41
CA ARG A 80 23.72 10.79 -11.94
C ARG A 80 24.57 11.71 -12.83
N ASP A 81 24.02 12.17 -13.95
CA ASP A 81 24.73 13.04 -14.88
C ASP A 81 24.89 14.44 -14.28
N VAL A 82 26.12 14.96 -14.27
CA VAL A 82 26.44 16.27 -13.68
C VAL A 82 25.65 17.41 -14.35
N ARG A 83 25.40 17.30 -15.66
CA ARG A 83 24.64 18.30 -16.43
C ARG A 83 23.16 18.31 -16.03
N PHE A 84 22.61 17.12 -15.75
CA PHE A 84 21.26 17.00 -15.21
C PHE A 84 21.16 17.59 -13.80
N LEU A 85 22.15 17.33 -12.94
CA LEU A 85 22.19 17.90 -11.59
C LEU A 85 22.32 19.43 -11.60
N GLU A 86 23.08 20.01 -12.54
CA GLU A 86 23.13 21.46 -12.74
C GLU A 86 21.78 22.03 -13.17
N CYS A 87 21.03 21.28 -14.00
CA CYS A 87 19.64 21.61 -14.35
C CYS A 87 18.75 21.71 -13.11
N VAL A 88 18.83 20.72 -12.23
CA VAL A 88 18.08 20.69 -10.97
C VAL A 88 18.50 21.85 -10.07
N ALA A 89 19.79 22.15 -9.96
CA ALA A 89 20.30 23.27 -9.17
C ALA A 89 19.80 24.64 -9.69
N GLN A 90 19.65 24.80 -11.01
CA GLN A 90 19.08 26.03 -11.57
C GLN A 90 17.57 26.12 -11.35
N LEU A 91 16.84 25.00 -11.48
CA LEU A 91 15.43 24.94 -11.10
C LEU A 91 15.23 25.34 -9.62
N GLU A 92 16.10 24.85 -8.74
CA GLU A 92 16.08 25.18 -7.32
C GLU A 92 16.27 26.68 -7.08
N ARG A 93 17.24 27.30 -7.74
CA ARG A 93 17.46 28.75 -7.69
C ARG A 93 16.21 29.53 -8.10
N MET A 94 15.49 29.07 -9.13
CA MET A 94 14.21 29.69 -9.54
C MET A 94 13.08 29.53 -8.52
N CYS A 95 13.10 28.45 -7.72
CA CYS A 95 12.10 28.18 -6.69
C CYS A 95 12.42 28.83 -5.34
N MET A 96 13.66 29.24 -5.10
CA MET A 96 14.10 29.84 -3.83
C MET A 96 13.62 31.29 -3.61
N GLU A 97 13.10 31.97 -4.63
CA GLU A 97 12.34 33.21 -4.40
C GLU A 97 11.09 32.93 -3.55
N GLU A 98 10.47 33.97 -2.99
CA GLU A 98 9.23 33.85 -2.22
C GLU A 98 8.22 32.94 -2.95
N PRO A 99 7.69 31.84 -2.35
CA PRO A 99 6.92 30.83 -3.07
C PRO A 99 5.74 31.40 -3.88
N SER A 100 5.12 32.47 -3.39
CA SER A 100 4.04 33.20 -4.06
C SER A 100 4.47 33.85 -5.38
N LYS A 101 5.70 34.39 -5.44
CA LYS A 101 6.30 35.02 -6.62
C LYS A 101 6.85 33.97 -7.57
N SER A 102 7.55 32.97 -7.04
CA SER A 102 8.03 31.81 -7.79
C SER A 102 6.87 31.13 -8.50
N ALA A 103 5.79 30.84 -7.78
CA ALA A 103 4.63 30.11 -8.31
C ALA A 103 4.01 30.78 -9.54
N LYS A 104 3.97 32.11 -9.63
CA LYS A 104 3.45 32.80 -10.83
C LYS A 104 4.20 32.45 -12.11
N LYS A 105 5.46 32.02 -11.99
CA LYS A 105 6.30 31.56 -13.10
C LYS A 105 5.99 30.13 -13.53
N PHE A 106 5.28 29.35 -12.71
CA PHE A 106 4.95 27.96 -12.98
C PHE A 106 3.45 27.76 -13.18
N SER A 107 3.07 27.29 -14.37
CA SER A 107 1.72 26.77 -14.62
C SER A 107 1.53 25.40 -13.97
N ALA A 108 0.28 24.99 -13.74
CA ALA A 108 -0.04 23.63 -13.30
C ALA A 108 0.57 22.55 -14.20
N PHE A 109 0.56 22.77 -15.52
CA PHE A 109 1.13 21.84 -16.50
C PHE A 109 2.66 21.75 -16.38
N SER A 110 3.36 22.88 -16.31
CA SER A 110 4.82 22.91 -16.14
C SER A 110 5.24 22.24 -14.83
N CYS A 111 4.55 22.54 -13.72
CA CYS A 111 4.79 21.87 -12.43
C CYS A 111 4.63 20.36 -12.54
N ALA A 112 3.55 19.88 -13.18
CA ALA A 112 3.30 18.45 -13.32
C ALA A 112 4.39 17.75 -14.13
N MET A 113 4.85 18.35 -15.24
CA MET A 113 5.95 17.79 -16.04
C MET A 113 7.26 17.75 -15.26
N ILE A 114 7.59 18.83 -14.55
CA ILE A 114 8.81 18.91 -13.74
C ILE A 114 8.76 17.87 -12.62
N ALA A 115 7.69 17.86 -11.84
CA ALA A 115 7.49 16.92 -10.74
C ALA A 115 7.58 15.47 -11.23
N HIS A 116 6.88 15.14 -12.31
CA HIS A 116 6.87 13.78 -12.86
C HIS A 116 8.26 13.33 -13.34
N GLY A 117 9.01 14.22 -13.99
CA GLY A 117 10.40 13.94 -14.38
C GLY A 117 11.30 13.71 -13.17
N LEU A 118 11.26 14.60 -12.18
CA LEU A 118 12.00 14.44 -10.92
C LEU A 118 11.65 13.11 -10.22
N GLY A 119 10.36 12.79 -10.14
CA GLY A 119 9.88 11.54 -9.54
C GLY A 119 10.28 10.29 -10.31
N TYR A 120 10.37 10.37 -11.63
CA TYR A 120 10.88 9.26 -12.46
C TYR A 120 12.37 8.99 -12.20
N PHE A 121 13.17 10.05 -12.08
CA PHE A 121 14.60 9.95 -11.77
C PHE A 121 14.90 9.75 -10.28
N ASN A 122 13.87 9.72 -9.43
CA ASN A 122 14.00 9.65 -7.97
C ASN A 122 14.91 10.75 -7.41
N VAL A 123 14.79 11.97 -7.95
CA VAL A 123 15.53 13.14 -7.50
C VAL A 123 14.60 14.05 -6.73
N TYR A 124 14.96 14.35 -5.48
CA TYR A 124 14.22 15.26 -4.62
C TYR A 124 14.84 16.66 -4.68
N SER A 125 14.06 17.62 -5.15
CA SER A 125 14.39 19.05 -5.12
C SER A 125 13.54 19.73 -4.05
N GLU A 126 14.13 20.00 -2.89
CA GLU A 126 13.38 20.54 -1.76
C GLU A 126 12.73 21.90 -2.05
N PRO A 127 13.40 22.91 -2.65
CA PRO A 127 12.77 24.17 -3.00
C PRO A 127 11.54 24.01 -3.91
N PHE A 128 11.65 23.15 -4.93
CA PHE A 128 10.55 22.88 -5.85
C PHE A 128 9.38 22.18 -5.15
N PHE A 129 9.64 21.11 -4.41
CA PHE A 129 8.59 20.36 -3.71
C PHE A 129 7.93 21.17 -2.59
N ARG A 130 8.70 22.00 -1.88
CA ARG A 130 8.16 22.95 -0.90
C ARG A 130 7.29 24.01 -1.55
N MET A 131 7.67 24.51 -2.73
CA MET A 131 6.88 25.50 -3.48
C MET A 131 5.53 24.89 -3.92
N ILE A 132 5.51 23.70 -4.52
CA ILE A 132 4.23 23.11 -4.97
C ILE A 132 3.35 22.69 -3.78
N ASP A 133 3.97 22.33 -2.65
CA ASP A 133 3.27 21.95 -1.41
C ASP A 133 2.94 23.15 -0.50
N ASP A 134 3.20 24.39 -0.94
CA ASP A 134 2.63 25.57 -0.27
C ASP A 134 1.11 25.57 -0.41
N VAL A 135 0.38 25.88 0.67
CA VAL A 135 -1.09 25.81 0.71
C VAL A 135 -1.76 26.64 -0.39
N ARG A 136 -1.25 27.85 -0.67
CA ARG A 136 -1.83 28.75 -1.69
C ARG A 136 -1.47 28.26 -3.09
N VAL A 137 -0.22 27.84 -3.28
CA VAL A 137 0.26 27.32 -4.57
C VAL A 137 -0.46 26.02 -4.93
N SER A 138 -0.54 25.07 -4.01
CA SER A 138 -1.28 23.80 -4.16
C SER A 138 -2.72 24.03 -4.62
N LYS A 139 -3.46 24.92 -3.93
CA LYS A 139 -4.83 25.27 -4.29
C LYS A 139 -4.93 25.79 -5.72
N ARG A 140 -4.05 26.72 -6.11
CA ARG A 140 -4.01 27.28 -7.46
C ARG A 140 -3.65 26.24 -8.52
N LEU A 141 -2.64 25.41 -8.27
CA LEU A 141 -2.24 24.36 -9.21
C LEU A 141 -3.37 23.33 -9.43
N VAL A 142 -4.16 23.03 -8.40
CA VAL A 142 -5.35 22.18 -8.54
C VAL A 142 -6.48 22.90 -9.30
N ASP A 143 -6.61 24.21 -9.13
CA ASP A 143 -7.58 25.03 -9.87
C ASP A 143 -7.27 25.14 -11.37
N GLU A 144 -6.01 25.33 -11.71
CA GLU A 144 -5.55 25.46 -13.09
C GLU A 144 -5.33 24.10 -13.76
N GLY A 145 -5.06 23.06 -12.96
CA GLY A 145 -4.63 21.75 -13.42
C GLY A 145 -5.72 20.93 -14.10
N GLN A 146 -5.38 20.38 -15.27
CA GLN A 146 -6.16 19.33 -15.93
C GLN A 146 -5.95 17.97 -15.24
N PRO A 147 -6.86 16.98 -15.40
CA PRO A 147 -6.78 15.68 -14.72
C PRO A 147 -5.41 14.99 -14.83
N GLN A 148 -4.80 15.03 -16.01
CA GLN A 148 -3.47 14.48 -16.25
C GLN A 148 -2.37 15.19 -15.44
N SER A 149 -2.46 16.50 -15.27
CA SER A 149 -1.51 17.29 -14.47
C SER A 149 -1.66 16.98 -12.99
N LEU A 150 -2.89 16.84 -12.51
CA LEU A 150 -3.19 16.46 -11.13
C LEU A 150 -2.62 15.09 -10.79
N SER A 151 -2.88 14.13 -11.66
CA SER A 151 -2.40 12.75 -11.58
C SER A 151 -0.87 12.66 -11.61
N SER A 152 -0.22 13.30 -12.58
CA SER A 152 1.24 13.22 -12.76
C SER A 152 2.00 13.83 -11.58
N THR A 153 1.48 14.93 -11.01
CA THR A 153 2.06 15.54 -9.80
C THR A 153 1.88 14.64 -8.58
N SER A 154 0.70 14.02 -8.43
CA SER A 154 0.43 13.09 -7.32
C SER A 154 1.38 11.88 -7.36
N VAL A 155 1.58 11.30 -8.55
CA VAL A 155 2.50 10.18 -8.76
C VAL A 155 3.94 10.56 -8.42
N ALA A 156 4.36 11.78 -8.77
CA ALA A 156 5.68 12.28 -8.43
C ALA A 156 5.90 12.36 -6.91
N LEU A 157 4.93 12.93 -6.19
CA LEU A 157 4.96 13.04 -4.73
C LEU A 157 5.05 11.65 -4.07
N ALA A 158 4.29 10.68 -4.59
CA ALA A 158 4.30 9.31 -4.10
C ALA A 158 5.64 8.61 -4.34
N LYS A 159 6.22 8.74 -5.54
CA LYS A 159 7.52 8.14 -5.89
C LYS A 159 8.66 8.64 -5.02
N ILE A 160 8.70 9.95 -4.74
CA ILE A 160 9.76 10.56 -3.94
C ILE A 160 9.51 10.40 -2.45
N LYS A 161 8.30 9.95 -2.05
CA LYS A 161 7.88 9.82 -0.66
C LYS A 161 8.08 11.13 0.11
N VAL A 162 7.60 12.24 -0.46
CA VAL A 162 7.87 13.61 0.04
C VAL A 162 7.52 13.76 1.54
N GLY A 163 6.47 13.07 2.02
CA GLY A 163 6.13 13.03 3.45
C GLY A 163 7.17 12.39 4.36
N ASN A 164 7.96 11.43 3.86
CA ASN A 164 9.07 10.83 4.63
C ASN A 164 10.27 11.77 4.62
N GLN A 165 10.65 12.31 3.47
CA GLN A 165 11.87 13.12 3.37
C GLN A 165 11.77 14.48 4.08
N LEU A 166 10.59 15.10 4.12
CA LEU A 166 10.36 16.35 4.86
C LEU A 166 10.44 16.17 6.39
N ALA A 167 10.06 15.02 6.92
CA ALA A 167 10.09 14.74 8.36
C ALA A 167 11.52 14.59 8.91
N PHE A 168 12.49 14.15 8.09
CA PHE A 168 13.88 13.92 8.53
C PHE A 168 14.71 15.19 8.76
N ARG A 169 14.20 16.39 8.45
CA ARG A 169 15.01 17.63 8.47
C ARG A 169 14.74 18.57 9.64
N VAL A 170 13.69 18.34 10.46
CA VAL A 170 13.35 19.24 11.58
C VAL A 170 14.29 19.10 12.79
N GLU A 171 15.05 18.00 12.93
CA GLU A 171 15.90 17.77 14.12
C GLU A 171 17.41 17.95 13.92
N ARG A 172 17.87 18.31 12.72
CA ARG A 172 19.32 18.29 12.40
C ARG A 172 20.13 19.54 12.80
N PHE A 173 19.56 20.45 13.58
CA PHE A 173 20.23 21.72 13.94
C PHE A 173 20.76 21.84 15.37
N GLU A 174 20.54 20.88 16.28
CA GLU A 174 20.98 21.04 17.67
C GLU A 174 21.51 19.74 18.28
N GLY A 175 22.73 19.33 17.92
CA GLY A 175 23.72 18.59 18.75
C GLY A 175 23.32 17.48 19.74
N ARG A 176 22.08 16.99 19.77
CA ARG A 176 21.55 16.00 20.70
C ARG A 176 21.18 14.76 19.91
N SER A 177 21.51 13.60 20.49
CA SER A 177 21.23 12.28 19.92
C SER A 177 19.79 12.21 19.41
N ALA A 178 19.63 12.16 18.08
CA ALA A 178 18.33 12.12 17.43
C ALA A 178 17.65 10.79 17.73
N THR A 179 16.74 10.78 18.71
CA THR A 179 15.72 9.75 18.78
C THR A 179 14.86 9.95 17.55
N ILE A 180 14.91 9.03 16.57
CA ILE A 180 14.01 9.04 15.42
C ILE A 180 12.58 8.89 15.96
N LYS A 181 11.94 10.00 16.33
CA LYS A 181 10.49 10.02 16.46
C LYS A 181 10.00 9.77 15.04
N LYS A 182 9.22 8.70 14.83
CA LYS A 182 8.39 8.54 13.61
C LYS A 182 7.53 9.81 13.54
N GLY A 183 8.03 10.85 12.88
CA GLY A 183 7.32 12.10 12.68
C GLY A 183 6.01 11.73 12.00
N THR A 184 4.91 12.30 12.47
CA THR A 184 3.61 12.14 11.82
C THR A 184 3.80 12.47 10.34
N HIS A 185 3.58 11.48 9.47
CA HIS A 185 3.73 11.67 8.02
C HIS A 185 2.82 12.81 7.61
N LYS A 186 3.41 13.98 7.31
CA LYS A 186 2.63 15.13 6.91
C LYS A 186 2.14 14.86 5.50
N ILE A 187 0.84 14.72 5.37
CA ILE A 187 0.16 14.64 4.09
C ILE A 187 0.49 15.91 3.29
N PRO A 188 0.99 15.79 2.05
CA PRO A 188 1.22 16.97 1.21
C PRO A 188 -0.05 17.81 1.07
N ASN A 189 0.05 19.12 1.32
CA ASN A 189 -1.01 20.09 1.08
C ASN A 189 -1.57 19.99 -0.35
N TYR A 190 -0.71 19.61 -1.31
CA TYR A 190 -1.14 19.38 -2.69
C TYR A 190 -2.19 18.28 -2.81
N LEU A 191 -1.98 17.12 -2.19
CA LEU A 191 -2.95 16.02 -2.25
C LEU A 191 -4.24 16.38 -1.51
N ASN A 192 -4.14 17.12 -0.41
CA ASN A 192 -5.30 17.65 0.28
C ASN A 192 -6.10 18.61 -0.59
N ALA A 193 -5.43 19.48 -1.35
CA ALA A 193 -6.10 20.33 -2.34
C ALA A 193 -6.75 19.51 -3.47
N VAL A 194 -6.12 18.43 -3.93
CA VAL A 194 -6.69 17.51 -4.94
C VAL A 194 -7.95 16.85 -4.41
N ASP A 195 -7.96 16.31 -3.19
CA ASP A 195 -9.14 15.66 -2.61
C ASP A 195 -10.30 16.64 -2.39
N LEU A 196 -10.01 17.87 -1.96
CA LEU A 196 -11.04 18.85 -1.63
C LEU A 196 -11.57 19.61 -2.85
N ARG A 197 -10.78 19.76 -3.92
CA ARG A 197 -11.10 20.68 -5.04
C ARG A 197 -10.87 20.09 -6.43
N GLY A 198 -10.03 19.06 -6.53
CA GLY A 198 -9.65 18.42 -7.79
C GLY A 198 -10.53 17.23 -8.19
N VAL A 199 -11.29 16.66 -7.26
CA VAL A 199 -12.10 15.44 -7.49
C VAL A 199 -13.03 15.60 -8.68
N ASP A 200 -13.87 16.64 -8.72
CA ASP A 200 -14.80 16.83 -9.84
C ASP A 200 -14.11 16.93 -11.20
N LYS A 201 -12.89 17.50 -11.25
CA LYS A 201 -12.11 17.57 -12.49
C LYS A 201 -11.60 16.21 -12.90
N LEU A 202 -11.05 15.44 -11.96
CA LEU A 202 -10.54 14.10 -12.23
C LEU A 202 -11.60 13.19 -12.87
N PHE A 203 -12.86 13.33 -12.45
CA PHE A 203 -13.97 12.52 -12.96
C PHE A 203 -14.67 13.11 -14.20
N ARG A 204 -14.53 14.42 -14.45
CA ARG A 204 -15.17 15.11 -15.60
C ARG A 204 -14.85 14.45 -16.94
N ASP A 205 -13.57 14.20 -17.19
CA ASP A 205 -13.11 13.61 -18.46
C ASP A 205 -13.18 12.08 -18.48
N ARG A 206 -13.55 11.46 -17.35
CA ARG A 206 -13.61 10.00 -17.15
C ARG A 206 -12.35 9.25 -17.57
N LYS A 207 -11.18 9.91 -17.49
CA LYS A 207 -9.89 9.27 -17.77
C LYS A 207 -9.50 8.38 -16.60
N VAL A 208 -9.82 7.09 -16.71
CA VAL A 208 -9.56 6.06 -15.70
C VAL A 208 -8.12 6.14 -15.19
N GLN A 209 -7.13 6.29 -16.08
CA GLN A 209 -5.71 6.42 -15.75
C GLN A 209 -5.40 7.53 -14.76
N SER A 210 -6.06 8.69 -14.90
CA SER A 210 -5.79 9.84 -14.05
C SER A 210 -6.31 9.60 -12.63
N VAL A 211 -7.49 9.00 -12.50
CA VAL A 211 -8.11 8.66 -11.21
C VAL A 211 -7.31 7.55 -10.51
N SER A 212 -7.02 6.45 -11.20
CA SER A 212 -6.28 5.31 -10.63
C SER A 212 -4.89 5.70 -10.12
N ASN A 213 -4.13 6.45 -10.91
CA ASN A 213 -2.82 6.98 -10.50
C ASN A 213 -2.91 7.90 -9.28
N THR A 214 -3.96 8.72 -9.19
CA THR A 214 -4.15 9.64 -8.07
C THR A 214 -4.49 8.86 -6.80
N LEU A 215 -5.44 7.93 -6.86
CA LEU A 215 -5.78 7.01 -5.75
C LEU A 215 -4.56 6.23 -5.27
N HIS A 216 -3.82 5.61 -6.19
CA HIS A 216 -2.60 4.89 -5.85
C HIS A 216 -1.57 5.79 -5.16
N SER A 217 -1.43 7.04 -5.61
CA SER A 217 -0.50 7.99 -4.99
C SER A 217 -0.89 8.32 -3.54
N PHE A 218 -2.19 8.41 -3.27
CA PHE A 218 -2.72 8.65 -1.92
C PHE A 218 -2.44 7.46 -1.00
N ALA A 219 -2.70 6.25 -1.50
CA ALA A 219 -2.40 5.00 -0.78
C ALA A 219 -0.90 4.84 -0.46
N VAL A 220 -0.01 5.08 -1.43
CA VAL A 220 1.46 4.99 -1.22
C VAL A 220 1.95 5.96 -0.16
N LEU A 221 1.32 7.13 -0.03
CA LEU A 221 1.67 8.15 0.95
C LEU A 221 0.91 8.00 2.27
N ASN A 222 0.12 6.92 2.42
CA ASN A 222 -0.72 6.67 3.59
C ASN A 222 -1.60 7.87 3.95
N ALA A 223 -2.20 8.50 2.95
CA ALA A 223 -2.97 9.71 3.13
C ALA A 223 -4.48 9.41 3.07
N PRO A 224 -5.22 9.52 4.19
CA PRO A 224 -6.65 9.24 4.24
C PRO A 224 -7.44 10.35 3.56
N PHE A 225 -8.05 10.02 2.43
CA PHE A 225 -8.73 11.00 1.58
C PHE A 225 -10.05 10.46 1.06
N PRO A 226 -11.13 10.70 1.82
CA PRO A 226 -12.38 10.02 1.60
C PRO A 226 -13.14 10.55 0.40
N ASN A 227 -12.92 11.77 -0.10
CA ASN A 227 -13.75 12.31 -1.19
C ASN A 227 -13.41 11.66 -2.53
N LEU A 228 -12.12 11.51 -2.85
CA LEU A 228 -11.66 10.83 -4.05
C LEU A 228 -12.09 9.36 -4.06
N ALA A 229 -11.86 8.65 -2.95
CA ALA A 229 -12.28 7.27 -2.77
C ALA A 229 -13.81 7.14 -2.90
N ARG A 230 -14.58 8.03 -2.25
CA ARG A 230 -16.04 8.03 -2.29
C ARG A 230 -16.56 8.25 -3.70
N ARG A 231 -15.94 9.17 -4.45
CA ARG A 231 -16.34 9.42 -5.82
C ARG A 231 -16.02 8.22 -6.72
N ALA A 232 -14.86 7.58 -6.54
CA ALA A 232 -14.50 6.37 -7.28
C ALA A 232 -15.49 5.22 -7.02
N GLU A 233 -16.00 5.11 -5.81
CA GLU A 233 -16.90 4.05 -5.37
C GLU A 233 -18.38 4.28 -5.71
N ASN A 234 -18.84 5.53 -5.82
CA ASN A 234 -20.27 5.84 -5.98
C ASN A 234 -20.63 6.50 -7.31
N ASP A 235 -19.67 6.92 -8.14
CA ASP A 235 -19.95 7.46 -9.47
C ASP A 235 -20.18 6.31 -10.46
N GLU A 236 -21.45 5.93 -10.64
CA GLU A 236 -21.86 4.84 -11.53
C GLU A 236 -21.32 5.01 -12.97
N LYS A 237 -21.28 6.26 -13.48
CA LYS A 237 -20.77 6.53 -14.83
C LYS A 237 -19.27 6.29 -14.90
N PHE A 238 -18.54 6.58 -13.82
CA PHE A 238 -17.13 6.25 -13.72
C PHE A 238 -16.91 4.75 -13.57
N LEU A 239 -17.63 4.06 -12.70
CA LEU A 239 -17.54 2.60 -12.56
C LEU A 239 -17.78 1.89 -13.90
N ASN A 240 -18.83 2.28 -14.62
CA ASN A 240 -19.09 1.79 -15.97
C ASN A 240 -17.95 2.12 -16.95
N CYS A 241 -17.31 3.28 -16.83
CA CYS A 241 -16.13 3.63 -17.62
C CYS A 241 -14.94 2.72 -17.28
N VAL A 242 -14.69 2.45 -16.00
CA VAL A 242 -13.63 1.55 -15.54
C VAL A 242 -13.83 0.15 -16.10
N MET A 243 -15.03 -0.41 -16.05
CA MET A 243 -15.28 -1.79 -16.50
C MET A 243 -15.22 -1.95 -18.02
N ASN A 244 -15.52 -0.89 -18.79
CA ASN A 244 -15.54 -0.95 -20.25
C ASN A 244 -14.24 -0.47 -20.91
N LEU A 245 -13.55 0.50 -20.30
CA LEU A 245 -12.39 1.19 -20.89
C LEU A 245 -11.13 1.10 -20.03
N GLY A 246 -11.24 0.67 -18.77
CA GLY A 246 -10.11 0.51 -17.87
C GLY A 246 -9.27 -0.70 -18.24
N SER A 247 -7.95 -0.51 -18.24
CA SER A 247 -6.97 -1.59 -18.29
C SER A 247 -6.91 -2.35 -16.97
N ALA A 248 -6.38 -3.58 -17.02
CA ALA A 248 -6.11 -4.38 -15.83
C ALA A 248 -5.24 -3.65 -14.80
N GLN A 249 -4.30 -2.83 -15.27
CA GLN A 249 -3.45 -2.02 -14.39
C GLN A 249 -4.28 -1.00 -13.61
N GLU A 250 -5.19 -0.30 -14.28
CA GLU A 250 -5.95 0.76 -13.63
C GLU A 250 -6.98 0.20 -12.65
N ILE A 251 -7.65 -0.91 -13.02
CA ILE A 251 -8.62 -1.61 -12.15
C ILE A 251 -7.93 -2.10 -10.88
N SER A 252 -6.80 -2.81 -11.02
CA SER A 252 -6.04 -3.33 -9.88
C SER A 252 -5.49 -2.19 -9.00
N MET A 253 -5.00 -1.10 -9.59
CA MET A 253 -4.52 0.07 -8.85
C MET A 253 -5.63 0.75 -8.04
N ILE A 254 -6.86 0.85 -8.58
CA ILE A 254 -7.99 1.44 -7.85
C ILE A 254 -8.32 0.57 -6.64
N LEU A 255 -8.56 -0.72 -6.84
CA LEU A 255 -8.96 -1.60 -5.73
C LEU A 255 -7.84 -1.74 -4.68
N TRP A 256 -6.60 -1.84 -5.13
CA TRP A 256 -5.44 -1.86 -4.23
C TRP A 256 -5.31 -0.58 -3.42
N ALA A 257 -5.52 0.58 -4.04
CA ALA A 257 -5.46 1.85 -3.33
C ALA A 257 -6.57 1.96 -2.27
N MET A 258 -7.81 1.58 -2.62
CA MET A 258 -8.94 1.57 -1.68
C MET A 258 -8.64 0.68 -0.48
N THR A 259 -8.19 -0.54 -0.74
CA THR A 259 -7.84 -1.54 0.28
C THR A 259 -6.69 -1.08 1.16
N THR A 260 -5.63 -0.52 0.57
CA THR A 260 -4.44 -0.04 1.30
C THR A 260 -4.78 1.14 2.21
N MET A 261 -5.71 1.99 1.80
CA MET A 261 -6.26 3.06 2.65
C MET A 261 -7.29 2.55 3.67
N GLY A 262 -7.62 1.26 3.65
CA GLY A 262 -8.59 0.64 4.53
C GLY A 262 -10.04 0.95 4.18
N TYR A 263 -10.36 1.37 2.95
CA TYR A 263 -11.73 1.62 2.51
C TYR A 263 -12.38 0.37 1.91
N GLU A 264 -13.65 0.17 2.23
CA GLU A 264 -14.49 -0.77 1.50
C GLU A 264 -14.80 -0.27 0.09
N ALA A 265 -14.91 -1.19 -0.86
CA ALA A 265 -15.28 -0.90 -2.24
C ALA A 265 -16.39 -1.84 -2.79
N PRO A 266 -17.56 -1.91 -2.13
CA PRO A 266 -18.58 -2.90 -2.46
C PRO A 266 -19.18 -2.77 -3.87
N ASN A 267 -19.51 -1.56 -4.32
CA ASN A 267 -20.01 -1.27 -5.65
C ASN A 267 -18.94 -1.53 -6.71
N PHE A 268 -17.68 -1.18 -6.44
CA PHE A 268 -16.59 -1.49 -7.37
C PHE A 268 -16.44 -2.99 -7.57
N ILE A 269 -16.46 -3.77 -6.49
CA ILE A 269 -16.39 -5.24 -6.54
C ILE A 269 -17.61 -5.83 -7.25
N ASP A 270 -18.82 -5.38 -6.92
CA ASP A 270 -20.05 -5.84 -7.57
C ASP A 270 -20.02 -5.61 -9.09
N GLN A 271 -19.58 -4.43 -9.55
CA GLN A 271 -19.42 -4.14 -10.96
C GLN A 271 -18.36 -5.02 -11.64
N LEU A 272 -17.24 -5.28 -10.95
CA LEU A 272 -16.18 -6.15 -11.46
C LEU A 272 -16.65 -7.61 -11.56
N SER A 273 -17.45 -8.08 -10.59
CA SER A 273 -17.98 -9.45 -10.55
C SER A 273 -19.03 -9.74 -11.60
N ARG A 274 -19.69 -8.72 -12.15
CA ARG A 274 -20.61 -8.87 -13.31
C ARG A 274 -19.87 -9.11 -14.61
N ASN A 275 -18.60 -8.70 -14.70
CA ASN A 275 -17.79 -8.91 -15.88
C ASN A 275 -16.35 -9.31 -15.49
N PRO A 276 -16.16 -10.47 -14.84
CA PRO A 276 -14.86 -10.85 -14.31
C PRO A 276 -13.83 -11.06 -15.44
N ASN A 277 -14.30 -11.37 -16.65
CA ASN A 277 -13.45 -11.63 -17.80
C ASN A 277 -12.89 -10.35 -18.47
N SER A 278 -13.53 -9.17 -18.32
CA SER A 278 -13.05 -7.95 -18.96
C SER A 278 -11.64 -7.54 -18.51
N PHE A 279 -11.24 -7.97 -17.33
CA PHE A 279 -9.94 -7.68 -16.73
C PHE A 279 -8.77 -8.44 -17.38
N TYR A 280 -8.99 -9.66 -17.87
CA TYR A 280 -7.88 -10.55 -18.27
C TYR A 280 -7.41 -10.34 -19.72
N PHE A 281 -8.23 -9.71 -20.57
CA PHE A 281 -7.98 -9.59 -22.00
C PHE A 281 -7.61 -8.17 -22.45
N ASP A 282 -6.73 -7.47 -21.72
CA ASP A 282 -6.05 -6.33 -22.34
C ASP A 282 -5.25 -6.87 -23.55
N LYS A 283 -5.31 -6.16 -24.68
CA LYS A 283 -4.55 -6.47 -25.91
C LYS A 283 -3.03 -6.56 -25.65
N LYS A 284 -2.56 -6.11 -24.49
CA LYS A 284 -1.17 -6.09 -24.06
C LYS A 284 -0.75 -7.32 -23.25
N GLY A 285 -1.63 -8.30 -23.05
CA GLY A 285 -1.35 -9.51 -22.29
C GLY A 285 -1.52 -9.34 -20.78
N ILE A 286 -1.37 -10.44 -20.06
CA ILE A 286 -1.60 -10.50 -18.62
C ILE A 286 -0.35 -10.02 -17.88
N ILE A 287 -0.48 -8.98 -17.04
CA ILE A 287 0.61 -8.50 -16.18
C ILE A 287 0.47 -9.12 -14.79
N PRO A 288 1.38 -10.01 -14.35
CA PRO A 288 1.26 -10.71 -13.06
C PRO A 288 1.15 -9.78 -11.85
N SER A 289 1.83 -8.63 -11.87
CA SER A 289 1.74 -7.64 -10.79
C SER A 289 0.34 -7.05 -10.61
N ASN A 290 -0.42 -6.90 -11.71
CA ASN A 290 -1.79 -6.39 -11.65
C ASN A 290 -2.73 -7.46 -11.08
N LEU A 291 -2.52 -8.73 -11.48
CA LEU A 291 -3.27 -9.86 -10.93
C LEU A 291 -3.02 -10.02 -9.43
N SER A 292 -1.76 -9.94 -9.02
CA SER A 292 -1.35 -10.03 -7.62
C SER A 292 -1.98 -8.93 -6.78
N ALA A 293 -1.88 -7.67 -7.24
CA ALA A 293 -2.52 -6.54 -6.58
C ALA A 293 -4.04 -6.74 -6.47
N LEU A 294 -4.70 -7.23 -7.52
CA LEU A 294 -6.14 -7.51 -7.50
C LEU A 294 -6.48 -8.61 -6.48
N ALA A 295 -5.83 -9.77 -6.55
CA ALA A 295 -6.09 -10.91 -5.70
C ALA A 295 -5.90 -10.60 -4.21
N VAL A 296 -4.79 -9.94 -3.86
CA VAL A 296 -4.51 -9.47 -2.50
C VAL A 296 -5.59 -8.49 -2.03
N SER A 297 -6.05 -7.60 -2.91
CA SER A 297 -7.05 -6.62 -2.54
C SER A 297 -8.42 -7.25 -2.30
N LEU A 298 -8.87 -8.16 -3.17
CA LEU A 298 -10.12 -8.91 -2.98
C LEU A 298 -10.09 -9.70 -1.66
N ALA A 299 -8.95 -10.35 -1.38
CA ALA A 299 -8.73 -11.04 -0.11
C ALA A 299 -8.87 -10.11 1.08
N MET A 300 -8.23 -8.94 1.06
CA MET A 300 -8.28 -7.97 2.16
C MET A 300 -9.64 -7.30 2.33
N GLN A 301 -10.43 -7.14 1.27
CA GLN A 301 -11.78 -6.58 1.31
C GLN A 301 -12.78 -7.46 2.09
N GLY A 302 -12.48 -8.75 2.28
CA GLY A 302 -13.33 -9.65 3.08
C GLY A 302 -14.72 -9.89 2.48
N ARG A 303 -14.90 -9.62 1.18
CA ARG A 303 -16.14 -9.77 0.40
C ARG A 303 -16.08 -11.02 -0.47
N TRP A 304 -15.96 -12.18 0.16
CA TRP A 304 -15.57 -13.42 -0.51
C TRP A 304 -16.62 -13.90 -1.52
N GLU A 305 -17.89 -13.92 -1.12
CA GLU A 305 -19.01 -14.30 -1.98
C GLU A 305 -19.09 -13.37 -3.19
N GLU A 306 -18.98 -12.06 -2.96
CA GLU A 306 -19.06 -11.08 -4.02
C GLU A 306 -17.83 -11.13 -4.92
N SER A 307 -16.66 -11.55 -4.41
CA SER A 307 -15.42 -11.67 -5.17
C SER A 307 -15.26 -13.01 -5.89
N ALA A 308 -16.07 -14.03 -5.56
CA ALA A 308 -15.95 -15.39 -6.07
C ALA A 308 -15.87 -15.47 -7.60
N PRO A 309 -16.74 -14.79 -8.39
CA PRO A 309 -16.65 -14.82 -9.85
C PRO A 309 -15.32 -14.31 -10.40
N ILE A 310 -14.72 -13.32 -9.73
CA ILE A 310 -13.44 -12.72 -10.12
C ILE A 310 -12.30 -13.69 -9.82
N LEU A 311 -12.32 -14.32 -8.64
CA LEU A 311 -11.33 -15.30 -8.20
C LEU A 311 -11.37 -16.59 -9.04
N ASP A 312 -12.56 -17.01 -9.47
CA ASP A 312 -12.72 -18.14 -10.39
C ASP A 312 -12.12 -17.83 -11.76
N ALA A 313 -12.42 -16.65 -12.29
CA ALA A 313 -11.82 -16.20 -13.55
C ALA A 313 -10.29 -16.07 -13.41
N LEU A 314 -9.79 -15.61 -12.26
CA LEU A 314 -8.35 -15.53 -12.00
C LEU A 314 -7.71 -16.92 -12.03
N SER A 315 -8.28 -17.86 -11.28
CA SER A 315 -7.77 -19.23 -11.14
C SER A 315 -7.80 -19.96 -12.49
N LYS A 316 -8.88 -19.81 -13.26
CA LYS A 316 -8.99 -20.32 -14.64
C LYS A 316 -7.85 -19.83 -15.53
N ASN A 317 -7.47 -18.56 -15.42
CA ASN A 317 -6.41 -18.00 -16.24
C ASN A 317 -5.00 -18.37 -15.75
N VAL A 318 -4.84 -18.74 -14.48
CA VAL A 318 -3.57 -19.28 -13.97
C VAL A 318 -3.28 -20.65 -14.59
N VAL A 319 -4.27 -21.56 -14.57
CA VAL A 319 -4.13 -22.98 -14.95
C VAL A 319 -4.24 -23.23 -16.47
N ARG A 320 -4.82 -22.29 -17.24
CA ARG A 320 -4.94 -22.45 -18.71
C ARG A 320 -3.58 -22.56 -19.40
N ARG A 321 -3.50 -23.38 -20.46
CA ARG A 321 -2.38 -23.33 -21.43
C ARG A 321 -2.32 -21.95 -22.11
N ASN A 322 -1.12 -21.39 -22.22
CA ASN A 322 -0.84 -19.97 -22.51
C ASN A 322 -1.45 -19.01 -21.46
N GLY A 323 -1.62 -19.48 -20.23
CA GLY A 323 -2.12 -18.71 -19.11
C GLY A 323 -1.00 -17.99 -18.37
N VAL A 324 -1.33 -17.47 -17.17
CA VAL A 324 -0.39 -16.72 -16.34
C VAL A 324 0.87 -17.54 -16.06
N LEU A 325 0.72 -18.83 -15.76
CA LEU A 325 1.85 -19.67 -15.42
C LEU A 325 2.80 -19.86 -16.60
N ASP A 326 2.28 -20.04 -17.82
CA ASP A 326 3.10 -20.17 -19.01
C ASP A 326 3.84 -18.86 -19.33
N ASP A 327 3.15 -17.72 -19.26
CA ASP A 327 3.77 -16.39 -19.38
C ASP A 327 4.87 -16.19 -18.31
N LEU A 328 4.61 -16.63 -17.07
CA LEU A 328 5.59 -16.59 -15.98
C LEU A 328 6.80 -17.48 -16.27
N ILE A 329 6.59 -18.71 -16.73
CA ILE A 329 7.62 -19.69 -17.09
C ILE A 329 8.49 -19.13 -18.22
N GLU A 330 7.89 -18.59 -19.28
CA GLU A 330 8.62 -17.97 -20.39
C GLU A 330 9.51 -16.83 -19.89
N ASN A 331 8.96 -15.93 -19.07
CA ASN A 331 9.71 -14.79 -18.51
C ASN A 331 10.90 -15.22 -17.63
N VAL A 332 10.76 -16.31 -16.85
CA VAL A 332 11.88 -16.85 -16.05
C VAL A 332 12.96 -17.44 -16.95
N LYS A 333 12.60 -18.21 -17.99
CA LYS A 333 13.56 -18.77 -18.96
C LYS A 333 14.40 -17.68 -19.63
N PHE A 334 13.79 -16.54 -19.97
CA PHE A 334 14.52 -15.40 -20.54
C PHE A 334 15.58 -14.79 -19.60
N ARG A 335 15.40 -14.83 -18.27
CA ARG A 335 16.37 -14.27 -17.30
C ARG A 335 17.70 -15.02 -17.28
N GLY A 336 17.71 -16.32 -17.58
CA GLY A 336 18.93 -17.13 -17.66
C GLY A 336 19.84 -16.71 -18.81
N ASN A 337 19.28 -16.09 -19.86
CA ASN A 337 19.98 -15.79 -21.10
C ASN A 337 20.34 -14.29 -21.18
N LYS A 338 21.33 -13.86 -20.39
CA LYS A 338 21.78 -12.46 -20.22
C LYS A 338 22.31 -11.76 -21.49
N SER A 339 22.32 -12.40 -22.66
CA SER A 339 23.00 -11.90 -23.87
C SER A 339 22.12 -11.11 -24.86
N ARG A 340 20.78 -11.10 -24.74
CA ARG A 340 19.92 -10.37 -25.70
C ARG A 340 19.50 -8.99 -25.21
N LYS A 341 20.11 -7.96 -25.81
CA LYS A 341 19.83 -6.52 -25.67
C LYS A 341 18.52 -6.04 -26.33
N SER A 342 17.49 -6.88 -26.52
CA SER A 342 16.22 -6.38 -27.08
C SER A 342 15.34 -5.78 -25.97
N ALA A 343 15.53 -4.48 -25.78
CA ALA A 343 14.75 -3.65 -24.88
C ALA A 343 13.33 -3.43 -25.43
N THR A 344 12.41 -4.37 -25.26
CA THR A 344 10.98 -4.09 -25.34
C THR A 344 10.22 -5.12 -24.52
N TYR A 345 9.60 -4.65 -23.43
CA TYR A 345 8.75 -5.36 -22.47
C TYR A 345 9.46 -6.05 -21.29
N ASN A 346 9.66 -5.26 -20.23
CA ASN A 346 9.99 -5.75 -18.88
C ASN A 346 8.76 -6.39 -18.22
N PHE A 347 8.26 -7.52 -18.73
CA PHE A 347 7.40 -8.40 -17.94
C PHE A 347 8.28 -9.19 -16.97
N GLN A 348 8.83 -8.49 -15.98
CA GLN A 348 9.51 -9.15 -14.89
C GLN A 348 8.47 -9.44 -13.84
N SER A 349 7.80 -10.57 -13.97
CA SER A 349 7.16 -11.16 -12.81
C SER A 349 8.19 -11.39 -11.72
N THR A 350 7.80 -11.03 -10.52
CA THR A 350 8.61 -11.22 -9.33
C THR A 350 8.00 -12.35 -8.52
N LEU A 351 8.82 -12.98 -7.68
CA LEU A 351 8.34 -13.90 -6.64
C LEU A 351 7.15 -13.30 -5.86
N HIS A 352 7.22 -12.00 -5.58
CA HIS A 352 6.17 -11.23 -4.92
C HIS A 352 4.83 -11.34 -5.64
N ASP A 353 4.82 -11.26 -6.97
CA ASP A 353 3.58 -11.31 -7.75
C ASP A 353 2.94 -12.69 -7.64
N VAL A 354 3.74 -13.75 -7.83
CA VAL A 354 3.31 -15.17 -7.75
C VAL A 354 2.72 -15.49 -6.38
N ILE A 355 3.48 -15.19 -5.31
CA ILE A 355 3.04 -15.44 -3.94
C ILE A 355 1.81 -14.60 -3.60
N GLY A 356 1.75 -13.35 -4.04
CA GLY A 356 0.59 -12.50 -3.79
C GLY A 356 -0.68 -13.01 -4.47
N ILE A 357 -0.61 -13.55 -5.68
CA ILE A 357 -1.76 -14.20 -6.35
C ILE A 357 -2.21 -15.41 -5.54
N ALA A 358 -1.28 -16.33 -5.25
CA ALA A 358 -1.60 -17.56 -4.53
C ALA A 358 -2.19 -17.26 -3.15
N TRP A 359 -1.56 -16.35 -2.40
CA TRP A 359 -2.05 -15.89 -1.10
C TRP A 359 -3.44 -15.25 -1.20
N GLY A 360 -3.67 -14.38 -2.19
CA GLY A 360 -4.97 -13.76 -2.41
C GLY A 360 -6.07 -14.78 -2.66
N LEU A 361 -5.81 -15.78 -3.51
CA LEU A 361 -6.73 -16.88 -3.79
C LEU A 361 -7.03 -17.70 -2.52
N THR A 362 -6.02 -18.04 -1.73
CA THR A 362 -6.20 -18.80 -0.47
C THR A 362 -7.00 -18.02 0.56
N ILE A 363 -6.66 -16.75 0.81
CA ILE A 363 -7.33 -15.94 1.83
C ILE A 363 -8.78 -15.63 1.44
N ALA A 364 -9.04 -15.36 0.16
CA ALA A 364 -10.37 -15.00 -0.32
C ALA A 364 -11.32 -16.20 -0.56
N SER A 365 -10.85 -17.44 -0.38
CA SER A 365 -11.64 -18.66 -0.65
C SER A 365 -11.89 -19.45 0.64
N PRO A 366 -12.96 -19.15 1.41
CA PRO A 366 -13.43 -20.09 2.42
C PRO A 366 -13.75 -21.45 1.75
N GLY A 367 -13.41 -22.57 2.40
CA GLY A 367 -13.72 -23.89 1.85
C GLY A 367 -12.97 -24.19 0.55
N ILE A 368 -11.71 -23.77 0.42
CA ILE A 368 -10.92 -24.01 -0.82
C ILE A 368 -10.77 -25.50 -1.15
N ALA A 369 -10.94 -26.39 -0.17
CA ALA A 369 -10.96 -27.84 -0.34
C ALA A 369 -12.31 -28.40 -0.84
N GLU A 370 -13.37 -27.57 -0.88
CA GLU A 370 -14.68 -27.96 -1.40
C GLU A 370 -14.68 -27.96 -2.94
N GLU A 371 -15.68 -28.59 -3.55
CA GLU A 371 -15.78 -28.74 -5.01
C GLU A 371 -15.75 -27.39 -5.74
N GLU A 372 -16.42 -26.38 -5.18
CA GLU A 372 -16.42 -25.00 -5.71
C GLU A 372 -15.04 -24.32 -5.62
N GLY A 373 -14.18 -24.78 -4.71
CA GLY A 373 -12.82 -24.28 -4.48
C GLY A 373 -11.73 -25.03 -5.26
N ALA A 374 -12.02 -26.21 -5.83
CA ALA A 374 -11.03 -27.13 -6.40
C ALA A 374 -10.14 -26.47 -7.47
N GLN A 375 -10.72 -25.64 -8.34
CA GLN A 375 -9.97 -24.93 -9.37
C GLN A 375 -9.04 -23.85 -8.79
N ARG A 376 -9.47 -23.19 -7.71
CA ARG A 376 -8.63 -22.21 -7.01
C ARG A 376 -7.50 -22.91 -6.28
N LEU A 377 -7.77 -24.08 -5.70
CA LEU A 377 -6.77 -24.93 -5.07
C LEU A 377 -5.69 -25.36 -6.07
N GLU A 378 -6.09 -25.86 -7.24
CA GLU A 378 -5.16 -26.24 -8.32
C GLU A 378 -4.23 -25.07 -8.68
N ALA A 379 -4.80 -23.89 -8.95
CA ALA A 379 -4.04 -22.68 -9.25
C ALA A 379 -3.05 -22.30 -8.12
N VAL A 380 -3.49 -22.39 -6.86
CA VAL A 380 -2.66 -22.11 -5.68
C VAL A 380 -1.48 -23.09 -5.59
N MET A 381 -1.73 -24.38 -5.80
CA MET A 381 -0.70 -25.42 -5.74
C MET A 381 0.34 -25.26 -6.86
N GLU A 382 -0.10 -24.94 -8.08
CA GLU A 382 0.80 -24.66 -9.21
C GLU A 382 1.67 -23.43 -8.96
N LEU A 383 1.08 -22.32 -8.50
CA LEU A 383 1.84 -21.08 -8.20
C LEU A 383 2.84 -21.30 -7.06
N ARG A 384 2.45 -22.06 -6.03
CA ARG A 384 3.35 -22.45 -4.94
C ARG A 384 4.52 -23.27 -5.46
N GLN A 385 4.26 -24.31 -6.24
CA GLN A 385 5.29 -25.18 -6.79
C GLN A 385 6.26 -24.38 -7.69
N PHE A 386 5.71 -23.55 -8.56
CA PHE A 386 6.49 -22.66 -9.41
C PHE A 386 7.41 -21.73 -8.61
N ALA A 387 6.91 -21.14 -7.51
CA ALA A 387 7.71 -20.29 -6.65
C ALA A 387 8.90 -21.04 -6.03
N LEU A 388 8.68 -22.27 -5.56
CA LEU A 388 9.71 -23.11 -4.94
C LEU A 388 10.78 -23.56 -5.94
N GLU A 389 10.38 -23.92 -7.16
CA GLU A 389 11.30 -24.41 -8.19
C GLU A 389 12.16 -23.31 -8.82
N ASN A 390 11.59 -22.10 -8.97
CA ASN A 390 12.20 -21.05 -9.79
C ASN A 390 12.88 -19.95 -8.98
N TYR A 391 12.64 -19.86 -7.67
CA TYR A 391 13.20 -18.80 -6.83
C TYR A 391 13.90 -19.39 -5.59
N PRO A 392 15.22 -19.19 -5.44
CA PRO A 392 15.94 -19.72 -4.29
C PRO A 392 15.47 -19.04 -3.01
N GLN A 393 15.19 -19.81 -1.95
CA GLN A 393 14.59 -19.31 -0.70
C GLN A 393 15.37 -18.15 -0.04
N ASN A 394 16.69 -18.07 -0.27
CA ASN A 394 17.53 -16.99 0.25
C ASN A 394 17.32 -15.64 -0.47
N SER A 395 16.64 -15.60 -1.61
CA SER A 395 16.31 -14.35 -2.33
C SER A 395 14.96 -13.78 -1.94
N TRP A 396 14.21 -14.47 -1.08
CA TRP A 396 12.86 -14.09 -0.71
C TRP A 396 12.91 -12.93 0.28
N ASN A 397 12.04 -11.94 0.13
CA ASN A 397 11.89 -10.93 1.17
C ASN A 397 10.98 -11.47 2.30
N VAL A 398 11.01 -10.83 3.46
CA VAL A 398 10.23 -11.31 4.62
C VAL A 398 8.73 -11.36 4.32
N LYS A 399 8.19 -10.38 3.60
CA LYS A 399 6.75 -10.32 3.28
C LYS A 399 6.32 -11.54 2.45
N ASP A 400 7.07 -11.85 1.39
CA ASP A 400 6.79 -12.97 0.49
C ASP A 400 6.86 -14.29 1.25
N ALA A 401 7.91 -14.46 2.07
CA ALA A 401 8.07 -15.64 2.90
C ALA A 401 6.90 -15.79 3.89
N THR A 402 6.50 -14.71 4.56
CA THR A 402 5.35 -14.71 5.48
C THR A 402 4.05 -15.07 4.74
N GLN A 403 3.78 -14.48 3.58
CA GLN A 403 2.56 -14.78 2.82
C GLN A 403 2.53 -16.24 2.37
N LEU A 404 3.63 -16.79 1.84
CA LEU A 404 3.63 -18.20 1.43
C LEU A 404 3.41 -19.13 2.62
N ARG A 405 3.98 -18.78 3.78
CA ARG A 405 3.75 -19.54 5.01
C ARG A 405 2.31 -19.48 5.49
N GLN A 406 1.68 -18.31 5.42
CA GLN A 406 0.27 -18.17 5.75
C GLN A 406 -0.57 -19.09 4.85
N LEU A 407 -0.30 -19.06 3.55
CA LEU A 407 -0.92 -19.97 2.57
C LEU A 407 -0.72 -21.44 2.95
N GLU A 408 0.50 -21.88 3.27
CA GLU A 408 0.77 -23.27 3.67
C GLU A 408 0.02 -23.67 4.95
N SER A 409 -0.09 -22.76 5.93
CA SER A 409 -0.90 -22.99 7.13
C SER A 409 -2.36 -23.24 6.79
N PHE A 410 -2.96 -22.41 5.92
CA PHE A 410 -4.35 -22.57 5.51
C PHE A 410 -4.56 -23.89 4.76
N LEU A 411 -3.71 -24.22 3.79
CA LEU A 411 -3.83 -25.47 3.04
C LEU A 411 -3.77 -26.72 3.93
N LEU A 412 -2.78 -26.78 4.84
CA LEU A 412 -2.63 -27.91 5.76
C LEU A 412 -3.86 -28.12 6.66
N MET A 413 -4.53 -27.03 7.01
CA MET A 413 -5.68 -27.08 7.92
C MET A 413 -6.98 -27.45 7.23
N GLU A 414 -7.07 -27.16 5.93
CA GLU A 414 -8.09 -27.70 5.04
C GLU A 414 -7.80 -29.18 4.67
N GLY A 415 -6.79 -29.81 5.30
CA GLY A 415 -6.42 -31.21 5.10
C GLY A 415 -5.66 -31.47 3.80
N ILE A 416 -5.16 -30.43 3.13
CA ILE A 416 -4.48 -30.54 1.85
C ILE A 416 -3.01 -30.91 2.09
N ASP A 417 -2.55 -31.98 1.43
CA ASP A 417 -1.14 -32.33 1.39
C ASP A 417 -0.37 -31.35 0.50
N ILE A 418 0.56 -30.62 1.10
CA ILE A 418 1.41 -29.64 0.42
C ILE A 418 2.81 -30.17 0.10
N GLY A 419 3.09 -31.44 0.42
CA GLY A 419 4.41 -32.05 0.22
C GLY A 419 5.52 -31.42 1.07
N GLU A 420 6.68 -31.17 0.46
CA GLU A 420 7.83 -30.57 1.15
C GLU A 420 7.53 -29.14 1.60
N ARG A 421 7.84 -28.83 2.87
CA ARG A 421 7.60 -27.52 3.49
C ARG A 421 8.83 -26.63 3.43
N LEU A 422 8.62 -25.33 3.58
CA LEU A 422 9.72 -24.38 3.79
C LEU A 422 10.49 -24.70 5.08
N THR A 423 11.77 -25.02 4.97
CA THR A 423 12.61 -25.45 6.11
C THR A 423 13.44 -24.31 6.74
N ASN A 424 13.67 -23.20 6.03
CA ASN A 424 14.67 -22.17 6.39
C ASN A 424 14.11 -20.81 6.87
N PHE A 425 13.04 -20.79 7.65
CA PHE A 425 12.35 -19.53 8.02
C PHE A 425 13.00 -18.72 9.16
N LYS A 426 13.84 -19.35 10.00
CA LYS A 426 14.36 -18.76 11.26
C LYS A 426 15.07 -17.41 11.10
N THR A 427 15.63 -17.11 9.93
CA THR A 427 16.35 -15.87 9.65
C THR A 427 15.45 -14.67 9.36
N PHE A 428 14.22 -14.88 8.86
CA PHE A 428 13.34 -13.79 8.40
C PHE A 428 12.47 -13.18 9.52
N THR A 429 12.15 -13.94 10.57
CA THR A 429 11.23 -13.49 11.63
C THR A 429 11.86 -12.49 12.59
N ASN A 430 13.16 -12.56 12.85
CA ASN A 430 13.80 -11.66 13.82
C ASN A 430 13.77 -10.17 13.41
N GLU A 431 13.68 -9.86 12.12
CA GLU A 431 13.74 -8.47 11.62
C GLU A 431 12.38 -7.73 11.62
N VAL A 432 11.27 -8.41 11.30
CA VAL A 432 9.95 -7.77 11.21
C VAL A 432 9.30 -7.54 12.58
N TYR A 433 9.69 -8.32 13.58
CA TYR A 433 8.98 -8.42 14.84
C TYR A 433 9.62 -7.66 16.01
N ALA A 434 10.73 -6.97 15.80
CA ALA A 434 11.39 -6.14 16.81
C ALA A 434 10.59 -4.87 17.18
N ASP A 435 9.60 -4.46 16.37
CA ASP A 435 8.83 -3.21 16.55
C ASP A 435 7.34 -3.43 16.93
N GLN A 436 6.90 -4.69 17.09
CA GLN A 436 5.58 -5.00 17.69
C GLN A 436 5.68 -4.83 19.20
N ARG A 437 5.49 -3.60 19.67
CA ARG A 437 5.18 -3.35 21.08
C ARG A 437 3.79 -3.88 21.36
N GLU A 438 3.63 -4.63 22.45
CA GLU A 438 2.32 -5.00 22.98
C GLU A 438 1.40 -3.78 22.96
N SER A 439 0.19 -3.92 22.42
CA SER A 439 -0.75 -2.82 22.42
C SER A 439 -1.21 -2.58 23.85
N GLY A 440 -1.27 -1.31 24.28
CA GLY A 440 -1.82 -0.97 25.60
C GLY A 440 -3.27 -1.46 25.77
N PHE A 441 -3.99 -1.59 24.65
CA PHE A 441 -5.36 -2.09 24.62
C PHE A 441 -5.46 -3.58 24.94
N GLU A 442 -4.59 -4.40 24.35
CA GLU A 442 -4.51 -5.84 24.66
C GLU A 442 -4.12 -6.08 26.12
N ARG A 443 -3.16 -5.33 26.65
CA ARG A 443 -2.78 -5.43 28.07
C ARG A 443 -3.96 -5.11 28.99
N PHE A 444 -4.69 -4.04 28.69
CA PHE A 444 -5.89 -3.65 29.44
C PHE A 444 -6.95 -4.76 29.43
N VAL A 445 -7.19 -5.40 28.28
CA VAL A 445 -8.12 -6.54 28.17
C VAL A 445 -7.63 -7.74 28.99
N SER A 446 -6.34 -8.04 28.92
CA SER A 446 -5.71 -9.11 29.71
C SER A 446 -5.83 -8.88 31.22
N GLU A 447 -5.60 -7.66 31.69
CA GLU A 447 -5.81 -7.28 33.09
C GLU A 447 -7.27 -7.48 33.51
N ALA A 448 -8.24 -7.00 32.71
CA ALA A 448 -9.66 -7.21 32.99
C ALA A 448 -10.05 -8.70 33.06
N LEU A 449 -9.44 -9.55 32.22
CA LEU A 449 -9.66 -10.99 32.26
C LEU A 449 -9.05 -11.66 33.51
N ASN A 450 -7.89 -11.20 33.98
CA ASN A 450 -7.28 -11.69 35.22
C ASN A 450 -8.16 -11.39 36.45
N GLU A 451 -8.73 -10.19 36.51
CA GLU A 451 -9.60 -9.76 37.62
C GLU A 451 -10.89 -10.61 37.74
N ILE A 452 -11.40 -11.14 36.62
CA ILE A 452 -12.55 -12.06 36.63
C ILE A 452 -12.15 -13.54 36.77
N GLY A 453 -10.87 -13.82 37.04
CA GLY A 453 -10.33 -15.16 37.26
C GLY A 453 -10.17 -16.00 35.98
N PHE A 454 -10.19 -15.39 34.80
CA PHE A 454 -9.93 -16.11 33.55
C PHE A 454 -8.43 -16.31 33.35
N GLN A 455 -7.94 -17.52 33.64
CA GLN A 455 -6.54 -17.89 33.41
C GLN A 455 -6.21 -17.88 31.91
N HIS A 456 -5.14 -17.17 31.52
CA HIS A 456 -4.74 -17.04 30.12
C HIS A 456 -3.25 -16.70 29.97
N GLU A 457 -2.76 -16.88 28.75
CA GLU A 457 -1.45 -16.44 28.27
C GLU A 457 -1.66 -15.41 27.15
N ARG A 458 -0.70 -14.49 26.95
CA ARG A 458 -0.70 -13.56 25.81
C ARG A 458 0.21 -14.03 24.69
N GLU A 459 -0.06 -13.61 23.46
CA GLU A 459 0.78 -13.84 22.27
C GLU A 459 1.06 -15.35 22.04
N VAL A 460 -0.01 -16.15 22.08
CA VAL A 460 0.04 -17.61 22.06
C VAL A 460 0.04 -18.14 20.64
N TYR A 461 1.08 -18.89 20.30
CA TYR A 461 1.12 -19.57 19.01
C TYR A 461 0.05 -20.70 18.92
N PRO A 462 -0.81 -20.71 17.88
CA PRO A 462 -2.01 -21.54 17.86
C PRO A 462 -1.78 -22.96 17.35
N PHE A 463 -0.66 -23.23 16.67
CA PHE A 463 -0.41 -24.51 16.03
C PHE A 463 0.11 -25.56 17.01
N PRO A 464 -0.35 -26.82 16.90
CA PRO A 464 0.21 -27.91 17.68
C PRO A 464 1.67 -28.19 17.29
N SER A 465 2.47 -28.61 18.27
CA SER A 465 3.88 -28.98 18.08
C SER A 465 4.07 -30.14 17.10
N THR A 466 3.07 -30.99 16.93
CA THR A 466 3.05 -32.15 16.02
C THR A 466 3.17 -31.75 14.56
N LEU A 467 2.77 -30.54 14.19
CA LEU A 467 2.95 -30.06 12.83
C LEU A 467 4.40 -29.63 12.54
N GLY A 468 5.36 -29.78 13.46
CA GLY A 468 6.77 -29.50 13.20
C GLY A 468 7.15 -28.02 13.11
N TRP A 469 6.24 -27.11 13.52
CA TRP A 469 6.49 -25.66 13.53
C TRP A 469 7.37 -25.32 14.73
N LYS A 470 8.54 -24.72 14.48
CA LYS A 470 9.48 -24.35 15.55
C LYS A 470 9.06 -23.04 16.21
N THR A 471 9.38 -22.90 17.49
CA THR A 471 9.03 -21.76 18.37
C THR A 471 9.60 -20.39 17.97
N GLY A 472 10.37 -20.28 16.88
CA GLY A 472 10.87 -19.00 16.34
C GLY A 472 9.86 -18.19 15.52
N ASP A 473 8.65 -18.74 15.36
CA ASP A 473 7.65 -18.30 14.38
C ASP A 473 6.39 -17.67 15.01
N LYS A 474 6.50 -17.32 16.31
CA LYS A 474 5.35 -17.04 17.18
C LYS A 474 4.45 -15.91 16.70
N LYS A 475 4.96 -14.88 16.01
CA LYS A 475 4.23 -13.60 15.85
C LYS A 475 3.30 -13.50 14.65
N SER A 476 3.49 -14.25 13.57
CA SER A 476 2.66 -14.12 12.36
C SER A 476 1.20 -14.59 12.52
N PHE A 477 0.93 -15.35 13.57
CA PHE A 477 -0.38 -15.91 13.90
C PHE A 477 -0.60 -16.01 15.41
N ALA A 478 0.14 -15.25 16.22
CA ALA A 478 -0.07 -15.27 17.66
C ALA A 478 -1.52 -14.92 17.96
N ILE A 479 -2.16 -15.72 18.80
CA ILE A 479 -3.41 -15.38 19.44
C ILE A 479 -3.08 -14.32 20.48
N ASP A 480 -3.78 -13.19 20.45
CA ASP A 480 -3.48 -12.07 21.35
C ASP A 480 -3.62 -12.51 22.82
N ILE A 481 -4.72 -13.18 23.17
CA ILE A 481 -4.95 -13.78 24.50
C ILE A 481 -5.52 -15.20 24.33
N ALA A 482 -4.93 -16.21 24.96
CA ALA A 482 -5.41 -17.58 24.85
C ALA A 482 -5.44 -18.34 26.18
N ASN A 483 -6.45 -19.20 26.34
CA ASN A 483 -6.43 -20.28 27.32
C ASN A 483 -6.21 -21.59 26.55
N ARG A 484 -4.99 -22.15 26.63
CA ARG A 484 -4.58 -23.34 25.88
C ARG A 484 -5.37 -24.58 26.27
N GLU A 485 -5.62 -24.75 27.57
CA GLU A 485 -6.32 -25.91 28.14
C GLU A 485 -7.75 -25.99 27.60
N LYS A 486 -8.48 -24.88 27.62
CA LYS A 486 -9.86 -24.78 27.14
C LYS A 486 -9.96 -24.51 25.63
N ARG A 487 -8.84 -24.38 24.93
CA ARG A 487 -8.77 -23.98 23.51
C ARG A 487 -9.58 -22.72 23.22
N ILE A 488 -9.41 -21.69 24.04
CA ILE A 488 -10.08 -20.40 23.84
C ILE A 488 -9.07 -19.39 23.31
N ALA A 489 -9.43 -18.73 22.22
CA ALA A 489 -8.70 -17.62 21.64
C ALA A 489 -9.51 -16.33 21.80
N ILE A 490 -8.89 -15.28 22.30
CA ILE A 490 -9.43 -13.94 22.39
C ILE A 490 -8.56 -13.04 21.50
N GLU A 491 -9.17 -12.49 20.46
CA GLU A 491 -8.55 -11.60 19.49
C GLU A 491 -8.97 -10.16 19.80
N VAL A 492 -8.01 -9.27 20.01
CA VAL A 492 -8.23 -7.87 20.41
C VAL A 492 -8.04 -6.98 19.18
N ASP A 493 -9.11 -6.79 18.44
CA ASP A 493 -9.08 -6.13 17.13
C ASP A 493 -9.04 -4.60 17.26
N GLY A 494 -7.88 -4.01 16.95
CA GLY A 494 -7.70 -2.55 16.87
C GLY A 494 -8.37 -1.91 15.64
N PRO A 495 -8.35 -0.57 15.51
CA PRO A 495 -9.01 0.13 14.39
C PRO A 495 -8.59 -0.31 12.99
N PHE A 496 -7.35 -0.77 12.81
CA PHE A 496 -6.82 -1.22 11.52
C PHE A 496 -7.33 -2.61 11.09
N HIS A 497 -8.00 -3.34 11.99
CA HIS A 497 -8.60 -4.65 11.68
C HIS A 497 -9.93 -4.52 10.96
N PHE A 498 -10.47 -3.31 10.81
CA PHE A 498 -11.75 -3.05 10.21
C PHE A 498 -11.59 -2.16 8.98
N LEU A 499 -12.45 -2.37 8.00
CA LEU A 499 -12.54 -1.48 6.86
C LEU A 499 -13.41 -0.27 7.23
N SER A 500 -13.13 0.86 6.59
CA SER A 500 -13.83 2.13 6.71
C SER A 500 -14.86 2.26 5.59
N ASN A 501 -16.04 2.77 5.93
CA ASN A 501 -17.04 3.11 4.92
C ASN A 501 -16.56 4.38 4.22
N VAL A 502 -16.42 4.35 2.90
CA VAL A 502 -16.00 5.54 2.16
C VAL A 502 -17.04 6.68 2.23
N ASN A 503 -18.31 6.34 2.48
CA ASN A 503 -19.41 7.28 2.63
C ASN A 503 -19.44 7.94 4.01
N GLU A 504 -18.84 7.33 5.03
CA GLU A 504 -18.85 7.85 6.40
C GLU A 504 -17.48 8.39 6.78
N LYS A 505 -17.43 9.64 7.26
CA LYS A 505 -16.15 10.23 7.72
C LYS A 505 -15.65 9.46 8.94
N HIS A 506 -14.61 8.65 8.74
CA HIS A 506 -13.86 7.96 9.79
C HIS A 506 -14.70 7.01 10.66
N ARG A 507 -15.77 6.44 10.10
CA ARG A 507 -16.48 5.34 10.75
C ARG A 507 -16.07 4.04 10.09
N ASN A 508 -15.43 3.18 10.88
CA ASN A 508 -15.26 1.79 10.52
C ASN A 508 -16.64 1.16 10.37
N THR A 509 -16.81 0.35 9.34
CA THR A 509 -18.09 -0.30 8.99
C THR A 509 -18.52 -1.34 10.01
N GLY A 510 -17.63 -1.68 10.94
CA GLY A 510 -17.73 -2.86 11.78
C GLY A 510 -17.35 -4.15 11.05
N ARG A 511 -17.15 -4.11 9.72
CA ARG A 511 -16.70 -5.27 8.95
C ARG A 511 -15.21 -5.51 9.20
N PRO A 512 -14.82 -6.70 9.70
CA PRO A 512 -13.42 -7.06 9.80
C PRO A 512 -12.78 -7.16 8.41
N SER A 513 -11.50 -6.84 8.31
CA SER A 513 -10.71 -7.09 7.11
C SER A 513 -10.70 -8.58 6.80
N GLY A 514 -10.50 -8.93 5.53
CA GLY A 514 -10.40 -10.35 5.18
C GLY A 514 -9.20 -11.05 5.82
N THR A 515 -8.13 -10.32 6.21
CA THR A 515 -7.04 -10.90 7.01
C THR A 515 -7.48 -11.26 8.43
N THR A 516 -8.30 -10.41 9.07
CA THR A 516 -8.90 -10.68 10.38
C THR A 516 -9.85 -11.87 10.30
N MET A 517 -10.72 -11.89 9.28
CA MET A 517 -11.64 -13.01 9.05
C MET A 517 -10.88 -14.31 8.78
N ALA A 518 -9.80 -14.26 7.99
CA ALA A 518 -8.99 -15.44 7.71
C ALA A 518 -8.26 -15.96 8.96
N LYS A 519 -7.69 -15.08 9.79
CA LYS A 519 -7.10 -15.47 11.09
C LYS A 519 -8.15 -16.16 11.97
N LYS A 520 -9.37 -15.62 12.05
CA LYS A 520 -10.46 -16.26 12.80
C LYS A 520 -10.78 -17.67 12.29
N ARG A 521 -10.98 -17.84 10.97
CA ARG A 521 -11.22 -19.17 10.36
C ARG A 521 -10.08 -20.14 10.65
N LEU A 522 -8.83 -19.65 10.60
CA LEU A 522 -7.65 -20.45 10.92
C LEU A 522 -7.73 -20.96 12.37
N LEU A 523 -7.98 -20.08 13.32
CA LEU A 523 -8.06 -20.48 14.72
C LEU A 523 -9.20 -21.48 14.94
N GLU A 524 -10.36 -21.26 14.34
CA GLU A 524 -11.51 -22.15 14.45
C GLU A 524 -11.24 -23.55 13.86
N SER A 525 -10.60 -23.63 12.69
CA SER A 525 -10.21 -24.92 12.09
C SER A 525 -9.08 -25.63 12.84
N LEU A 526 -8.26 -24.90 13.62
CA LEU A 526 -7.33 -25.48 14.60
C LEU A 526 -8.02 -25.93 15.91
N GLY A 527 -9.35 -25.87 15.96
CA GLY A 527 -10.15 -26.27 17.12
C GLY A 527 -10.19 -25.23 18.24
N TRP A 528 -9.79 -23.98 17.97
CA TRP A 528 -9.94 -22.90 18.94
C TRP A 528 -11.35 -22.32 18.89
N ARG A 529 -11.93 -22.08 20.06
CA ARG A 529 -13.10 -21.24 20.19
C ARG A 529 -12.68 -19.78 20.25
N THR A 530 -12.99 -19.04 19.20
CA THR A 530 -12.51 -17.65 19.03
C THR A 530 -13.54 -16.62 19.48
N PHE A 531 -13.09 -15.64 20.27
CA PHE A 531 -13.85 -14.46 20.66
C PHE A 531 -13.12 -13.20 20.20
N ASN A 532 -13.71 -12.47 19.26
CA ASN A 532 -13.19 -11.16 18.87
C ASN A 532 -13.74 -10.08 19.80
N TYR A 533 -12.86 -9.24 20.32
CA TYR A 533 -13.19 -8.03 21.07
C TYR A 533 -12.64 -6.82 20.33
N SER A 534 -13.54 -6.12 19.67
CA SER A 534 -13.19 -4.98 18.83
C SER A 534 -13.02 -3.70 19.63
N TYR A 535 -12.18 -2.80 19.13
CA TYR A 535 -12.10 -1.44 19.65
C TYR A 535 -13.44 -0.67 19.53
N LEU A 536 -14.32 -1.06 18.59
CA LEU A 536 -15.67 -0.50 18.44
C LEU A 536 -16.55 -0.88 19.63
N GLU A 537 -16.60 -2.17 19.97
CA GLU A 537 -17.30 -2.65 21.15
C GLU A 537 -16.76 -1.99 22.42
N HIS A 538 -15.43 -1.87 22.54
CA HIS A 538 -14.80 -1.19 23.68
C HIS A 538 -15.21 0.28 23.79
N ARG A 539 -15.17 1.02 22.68
CA ARG A 539 -15.61 2.42 22.62
C ARG A 539 -17.08 2.55 23.04
N ASP A 540 -17.93 1.65 22.57
CA ASP A 540 -19.35 1.69 22.86
C ASP A 540 -19.60 1.39 24.35
N ILE A 541 -18.87 0.44 24.96
CA ILE A 541 -18.92 0.19 26.42
C ILE A 541 -18.54 1.45 27.21
N ILE A 542 -17.41 2.09 26.88
CA ILE A 542 -16.94 3.31 27.56
C ILE A 542 -17.96 4.45 27.41
N LYS A 543 -18.58 4.59 26.24
CA LYS A 543 -19.59 5.62 26.00
C LYS A 543 -20.78 5.46 26.94
N HIS A 544 -21.28 4.24 27.15
CA HIS A 544 -22.40 3.99 28.07
C HIS A 544 -22.05 4.30 29.53
N VAL A 545 -20.80 4.03 29.94
CA VAL A 545 -20.30 4.40 31.27
C VAL A 545 -20.29 5.93 31.43
N ALA A 546 -19.75 6.65 30.44
CA ALA A 546 -19.64 8.10 30.46
C ALA A 546 -21.01 8.82 30.46
N GLU A 547 -22.05 8.21 29.89
CA GLU A 547 -23.41 8.74 29.87
C GLU A 547 -24.16 8.57 31.22
N GLY A 548 -23.48 8.09 32.27
CA GLY A 548 -24.01 8.08 33.65
C GLY A 548 -25.08 7.00 33.89
N VAL A 549 -25.15 6.01 33.00
CA VAL A 549 -26.09 4.88 33.15
C VAL A 549 -25.62 3.91 34.27
N ALA A 550 -24.38 4.06 34.75
CA ALA A 550 -23.84 3.27 35.85
C ALA A 550 -22.76 4.01 36.66
N ASP A 551 -22.79 3.90 38.00
CA ASP A 551 -21.69 4.26 38.91
C ASP A 551 -20.53 3.24 38.80
N THR A 552 -20.01 3.01 37.59
CA THR A 552 -18.97 2.02 37.31
C THR A 552 -17.79 2.66 36.60
N THR A 553 -16.58 2.17 36.86
CA THR A 553 -15.40 2.58 36.09
C THR A 553 -15.35 1.81 34.76
N ASN A 554 -14.56 2.32 33.80
CA ASN A 554 -14.36 1.64 32.51
C ASN A 554 -13.83 0.21 32.68
N GLU A 555 -12.94 0.00 33.65
CA GLU A 555 -12.38 -1.30 34.00
C GLU A 555 -13.48 -2.28 34.41
N ILE A 556 -14.35 -1.86 35.35
CA ILE A 556 -15.45 -2.68 35.86
C ILE A 556 -16.44 -3.03 34.74
N ALA A 557 -16.75 -2.08 33.86
CA ALA A 557 -17.65 -2.33 32.74
C ALA A 557 -17.09 -3.38 31.76
N VAL A 558 -15.78 -3.33 31.49
CA VAL A 558 -15.11 -4.30 30.61
C VAL A 558 -14.96 -5.67 31.29
N GLN A 559 -14.70 -5.72 32.60
CA GLN A 559 -14.72 -6.95 33.38
C GLN A 559 -16.10 -7.63 33.32
N GLU A 560 -17.17 -6.87 33.57
CA GLU A 560 -18.54 -7.38 33.56
C GLU A 560 -18.96 -7.83 32.15
N TYR A 561 -18.53 -7.11 31.11
CA TYR A 561 -18.69 -7.55 29.72
C TYR A 561 -18.08 -8.93 29.49
N TRP A 562 -16.81 -9.12 29.87
CA TRP A 562 -16.10 -10.38 29.65
C TRP A 562 -16.65 -11.51 30.49
N LYS A 563 -16.98 -11.24 31.76
CA LYS A 563 -17.63 -12.21 32.65
C LYS A 563 -18.91 -12.74 32.03
N ASN A 564 -19.80 -11.85 31.59
CA ASN A 564 -21.06 -12.24 30.95
C ASN A 564 -20.85 -12.96 29.61
N ARG A 565 -19.87 -12.53 28.81
CA ARG A 565 -19.56 -13.18 27.52
C ARG A 565 -19.02 -14.59 27.72
N LEU A 566 -18.09 -14.80 28.66
CA LEU A 566 -17.49 -16.10 28.96
C LEU A 566 -18.45 -17.03 29.72
N GLN A 567 -19.31 -16.50 30.59
CA GLN A 567 -20.37 -17.29 31.26
C GLN A 567 -21.41 -17.80 30.26
N ARG A 568 -21.92 -16.94 29.37
CA ARG A 568 -22.84 -17.38 28.29
C ARG A 568 -22.20 -18.39 27.36
N ALA A 569 -20.89 -18.32 27.20
CA ALA A 569 -20.13 -19.31 26.47
C ALA A 569 -19.95 -20.64 27.24
N GLY A 570 -20.27 -20.73 28.53
CA GLY A 570 -20.02 -21.90 29.36
C GLY A 570 -18.55 -22.09 29.74
N VAL A 571 -17.74 -21.03 29.64
CA VAL A 571 -16.29 -21.05 29.93
C VAL A 571 -16.02 -20.85 31.42
N LEU A 572 -16.77 -19.95 32.05
CA LEU A 572 -16.75 -19.67 33.48
C LEU A 572 -17.93 -20.39 34.14
N LEU A 573 -17.70 -21.62 34.60
CA LEU A 573 -18.66 -22.38 35.41
C LEU A 573 -18.45 -22.02 36.89
N GLY A 574 -19.52 -21.66 37.61
CA GLY A 574 -19.51 -21.57 39.08
C GLY A 574 -19.61 -20.18 39.71
N LEU A 575 -19.68 -19.09 38.93
CA LEU A 575 -20.07 -17.78 39.48
C LEU A 575 -21.57 -17.58 39.27
N PRO A 576 -22.39 -17.46 40.34
CA PRO A 576 -23.83 -17.22 40.17
C PRO A 576 -24.04 -15.99 39.30
N LEU A 577 -24.92 -16.10 38.30
CA LEU A 577 -25.41 -14.93 37.57
C LEU A 577 -26.00 -13.99 38.62
N ARG A 578 -25.45 -12.77 38.75
CA ARG A 578 -26.17 -11.73 39.49
C ARG A 578 -27.47 -11.53 38.73
N ASN A 579 -28.57 -12.06 39.26
CA ASN A 579 -29.90 -11.70 38.78
C ASN A 579 -29.94 -10.17 38.79
N SER A 580 -30.03 -9.56 37.61
CA SER A 580 -30.43 -8.17 37.46
C SER A 580 -31.87 -8.08 37.98
N GLY A 581 -31.99 -7.98 39.30
CA GLY A 581 -33.24 -7.95 40.03
C GLY A 581 -34.08 -6.82 39.47
N GLY A 582 -35.31 -7.17 39.09
CA GLY A 582 -36.28 -6.20 38.64
C GLY A 582 -36.43 -5.08 39.66
N MET A 583 -36.53 -3.86 39.15
CA MET A 583 -37.21 -2.76 39.83
C MET A 583 -38.68 -3.18 40.01
N GLY A 584 -38.95 -4.02 41.00
CA GLY A 584 -40.26 -4.18 41.60
C GLY A 584 -40.40 -3.12 42.67
N GLY A 585 -41.01 -1.99 42.31
CA GLY A 585 -41.41 -0.98 43.27
C GLY A 585 -42.51 -1.49 44.19
N SER A 586 -42.30 -1.24 45.48
CA SER A 586 -43.32 -1.08 46.52
C SER A 586 -43.19 0.34 47.04
#